data_AF-A0A353VYT8-F1
#
_entry.id   AF-A0A353VYT8-F1
#
_cell.length_a   1.000
_cell.length_b   1.000
_cell.length_c   1.000
_cell.angle_alpha   90.00
_cell.angle_beta   90.00
_cell.angle_gamma   90.00
#
_symmetry.space_group_name_H-M   'P 1'
#
loop_
_entity.id
_entity.type
_entity.pdbx_description
1 polymer ?
#
loop_
_entity_poly.entity_id
_entity_poly.type
_entity_poly.pdbx_seq_one_letter_code
_entity_poly.pdbx_strand_id
1 'polypeptide(L)' 'MQPTVLQILPSLDYGGVERGTVEIANELVRRKHKSIVMSANGRLVPELTASGTEHIDLPVGEKSIISIRLIPKI' A
#
# COMPACT_ATOMS: atom_id res chain seq x y z
N MET A 1 15.21 4.46 16.11
CA MET A 1 15.01 3.28 15.24
C MET A 1 14.36 3.72 13.94
N GLN A 2 14.66 3.05 12.82
CA GLN A 2 13.99 3.27 11.53
C GLN A 2 13.00 2.11 11.31
N PRO A 3 11.75 2.21 11.76
CA PRO A 3 10.75 1.16 11.56
C PRO A 3 10.45 0.90 10.08
N THR A 4 10.02 -0.33 9.80
CA THR A 4 9.34 -0.68 8.56
C THR A 4 7.85 -0.70 8.83
N VAL A 5 7.07 0.03 8.04
CA VAL A 5 5.62 0.14 8.19
C VAL A 5 4.95 -0.37 6.92
N LEU A 6 4.04 -1.32 7.09
CA LEU A 6 3.17 -1.83 6.03
C LEU A 6 1.74 -1.30 6.25
N GLN A 7 1.21 -0.59 5.26
CA GLN A 7 -0.19 -0.20 5.20
C GLN A 7 -0.92 -1.13 4.21
N ILE A 8 -2.11 -1.60 4.58
CA ILE A 8 -2.92 -2.49 3.73
C ILE A 8 -4.29 -1.86 3.54
N LEU A 9 -4.72 -1.75 2.29
CA LEU A 9 -6.02 -1.22 1.91
C LEU A 9 -6.51 -1.87 0.61
N PRO A 10 -7.82 -1.85 0.30
CA PRO A 10 -8.37 -2.53 -0.88
C PRO A 10 -7.75 -2.08 -2.21
N SER A 11 -7.62 -0.78 -2.44
CA SER A 11 -7.16 -0.16 -3.70
C SER A 11 -6.63 1.25 -3.47
N LEU A 12 -5.77 1.76 -4.36
CA LEU A 12 -5.25 3.14 -4.34
C LEU A 12 -5.90 4.05 -5.40
N ASP A 13 -7.22 4.04 -5.48
CA ASP A 13 -7.96 4.83 -6.47
C ASP A 13 -8.27 6.26 -6.00
N TYR A 14 -9.39 6.45 -5.31
CA TYR A 14 -9.84 7.77 -4.89
C TYR A 14 -10.74 7.67 -3.65
N GLY A 15 -10.38 8.41 -2.61
CA GLY A 15 -11.16 8.48 -1.38
C GLY A 15 -10.34 9.04 -0.23
N GLY A 16 -10.99 9.22 0.92
CA GLY A 16 -10.34 9.79 2.10
C GLY A 16 -9.29 8.86 2.71
N VAL A 17 -9.51 7.55 2.67
CA VAL A 17 -8.59 6.55 3.24
C VAL A 17 -7.34 6.44 2.38
N GLU A 18 -7.50 6.43 1.06
CA GLU A 18 -6.43 6.31 0.09
C GLU A 18 -5.53 7.55 0.11
N ARG A 19 -6.13 8.75 0.16
CA ARG A 19 -5.37 10.01 0.34
C ARG A 19 -4.63 10.04 1.67
N GLY A 20 -5.29 9.67 2.77
CA GLY A 20 -4.63 9.58 4.07
C GLY A 20 -3.48 8.57 4.09
N THR A 21 -3.64 7.44 3.38
CA THR A 21 -2.58 6.44 3.22
C THR A 21 -1.35 7.02 2.53
N VAL A 22 -1.56 7.78 1.45
CA VAL A 22 -0.47 8.48 0.73
C VAL A 22 0.18 9.53 1.62
N GLU A 23 -0.60 10.36 2.32
CA GLU A 23 -0.07 11.39 3.24
C GLU A 23 0.80 10.78 4.35
N ILE A 24 0.33 9.71 5.00
CA ILE A 24 1.08 8.99 6.03
C ILE A 24 2.32 8.34 5.42
N ALA A 25 2.19 7.68 4.27
CA ALA A 25 3.30 7.03 3.58
C ALA A 25 4.43 8.02 3.25
N ASN A 26 4.05 9.19 2.73
CA ASN A 26 4.97 10.28 2.40
C ASN A 26 5.70 10.77 3.66
N GLU A 27 4.97 10.95 4.76
CA GLU A 27 5.58 11.38 6.03
C GLU A 27 6.54 10.33 6.61
N LEU A 28 6.23 9.05 6.46
CA LEU A 28 7.14 7.95 6.85
C LEU A 28 8.45 8.02 6.06
N VAL A 29 8.37 8.21 4.74
CA VAL A 29 9.58 8.35 3.90
C VAL A 29 10.37 9.60 4.28
N ARG A 30 9.71 10.75 4.52
CA ARG A 30 10.36 11.98 5.00
C ARG A 30 11.11 11.78 6.31
N ARG A 31 10.59 10.94 7.21
CA ARG A 31 11.23 10.55 8.47
C ARG A 31 12.29 9.45 8.33
N LYS A 32 12.61 9.04 7.10
CA LYS A 32 13.55 7.95 6.77
C LYS A 32 13.12 6.59 7.32
N HIS A 33 11.81 6.36 7.40
CA HIS A 33 11.25 5.04 7.70
C HIS A 33 11.03 4.28 6.41
N LYS A 34 11.11 2.94 6.46
CA LYS A 34 10.75 2.12 5.30
C LYS A 34 9.22 2.05 5.22
N SER A 35 8.66 2.59 4.15
CA SER A 35 7.22 2.66 3.91
C SER A 35 6.84 1.68 2.80
N ILE A 36 5.89 0.79 3.09
CA ILE A 36 5.34 -0.19 2.16
C ILE A 36 3.82 -0.06 2.17
N VAL A 37 3.19 -0.06 1.01
CA VAL A 37 1.73 -0.09 0.87
C VAL A 37 1.34 -1.28 -0.01
N MET A 38 0.42 -2.10 0.48
CA MET A 38 -0.13 -3.24 -0.24
C MET A 38 -1.61 -3.01 -0.53
N SER A 39 -1.95 -3.01 -1.81
CA SER A 39 -3.31 -2.76 -2.31
C SER A 39 -3.44 -3.16 -3.77
N ALA A 40 -4.66 -3.26 -4.28
CA ALA A 40 -4.84 -3.22 -5.72
C ALA A 40 -4.37 -1.85 -6.27
N ASN A 41 -3.95 -1.83 -7.53
CA ASN A 41 -3.63 -0.60 -8.24
C ASN A 41 -4.71 0.48 -8.14
N GLY A 42 -4.33 1.70 -8.52
CA GLY A 42 -5.26 2.79 -8.71
C GLY A 42 -4.55 4.09 -9.05
N ARG A 43 -5.33 5.18 -9.15
CA ARG A 43 -4.86 6.50 -9.61
C ARG A 43 -3.79 7.14 -8.73
N LEU A 44 -3.68 6.78 -7.45
CA LEU A 44 -2.72 7.34 -6.50
C LEU A 44 -1.40 6.57 -6.42
N VAL A 45 -1.27 5.42 -7.11
CA VAL A 45 -0.02 4.63 -7.14
C VAL A 45 1.17 5.45 -7.66
N PRO A 46 1.07 6.25 -8.75
CA PRO A 46 2.19 7.06 -9.21
C PRO A 46 2.65 8.10 -8.19
N GLU A 47 1.71 8.73 -7.47
CA GLU A 47 2.02 9.69 -6.41
C GLU A 47 2.74 9.01 -5.23
N LEU A 48 2.22 7.85 -4.81
CA LEU A 48 2.79 7.06 -3.73
C LEU A 48 4.21 6.57 -4.05
N THR A 49 4.43 6.04 -5.25
CA THR A 49 5.74 5.52 -5.65
C THR A 49 6.75 6.64 -5.87
N ALA A 50 6.31 7.79 -6.39
CA ALA A 50 7.14 8.97 -6.54
C ALA A 50 7.63 9.56 -5.20
N SER A 51 6.90 9.32 -4.10
CA SER A 51 7.34 9.76 -2.77
C SER A 51 8.42 8.89 -2.14
N GLY A 52 8.72 7.73 -2.75
CA GLY A 52 9.71 6.75 -2.27
C GLY A 52 9.11 5.59 -1.47
N THR A 53 7.78 5.48 -1.42
CA THR A 53 7.10 4.32 -0.82
C THR A 53 7.08 3.14 -1.79
N GLU A 54 7.34 1.94 -1.27
CA GLU A 54 7.21 0.68 -2.01
C GLU A 54 5.72 0.30 -2.14
N HIS A 55 5.24 0.07 -3.36
CA HIS A 55 3.88 -0.42 -3.59
C HIS A 55 3.93 -1.90 -3.99
N ILE A 56 3.18 -2.73 -3.26
CA ILE A 56 2.94 -4.12 -3.59
C ILE A 56 1.53 -4.22 -4.16
N ASP A 57 1.45 -4.44 -5.47
CA ASP A 57 0.19 -4.70 -6.15
C ASP A 57 -0.33 -6.09 -5.78
N LEU A 58 -1.33 -6.12 -4.91
CA LEU A 58 -1.99 -7.34 -4.47
C LEU A 58 -3.50 -7.05 -4.33
N PRO A 59 -4.39 -7.85 -4.94
CA PRO A 59 -5.83 -7.60 -4.93
C PRO A 59 -6.49 -7.97 -3.58
N VAL A 60 -6.01 -7.38 -2.48
CA VAL A 60 -6.48 -7.63 -1.10
C VAL A 60 -7.95 -7.27 -0.88
N GLY A 61 -8.52 -6.38 -1.70
CA GLY A 61 -9.93 -6.00 -1.65
C GLY A 61 -10.89 -7.03 -2.25
N GLU A 62 -10.39 -8.02 -3.00
CA GLU A 62 -11.26 -8.98 -3.68
C GLU A 62 -11.85 -10.01 -2.72
N LYS A 63 -13.18 -9.97 -2.58
CA LYS A 63 -13.99 -10.93 -1.82
C LYS A 63 -14.26 -12.19 -2.65
N SER A 64 -13.19 -12.88 -3.04
CA SER A 64 -13.23 -14.12 -3.80
C SER A 64 -12.63 -15.26 -2.98
N ILE A 65 -13.22 -16.45 -3.07
CA ILE A 65 -12.65 -17.67 -2.47
C ILE A 65 -11.29 -18.01 -3.11
N ILE A 66 -11.08 -17.59 -4.37
CA ILE A 66 -9.81 -17.81 -5.09
C ILE A 66 -8.65 -17.04 -4.45
N SER A 67 -8.92 -15.98 -3.68
CA SER A 67 -7.90 -15.18 -2.98
C SER A 67 -7.03 -16.01 -2.02
N ILE A 68 -7.46 -17.21 -1.62
CA ILE A 68 -6.62 -18.14 -0.85
C ILE A 68 -5.33 -18.54 -1.59
N ARG A 69 -5.32 -18.47 -2.93
CA ARG A 69 -4.13 -18.71 -3.76
C ARG A 69 -3.03 -17.66 -3.58
N LEU A 70 -3.35 -16.51 -2.99
CA LEU A 70 -2.37 -15.47 -2.68
C LEU A 70 -1.48 -15.85 -1.48
N ILE A 71 -1.86 -16.87 -0.71
CA ILE A 71 -1.08 -17.36 0.42
C ILE A 71 -0.06 -18.38 -0.11
N PRO A 72 1.26 -18.10 -0.05
CA PRO A 72 2.27 -19.07 -0.46
C PRO A 72 2.26 -20.28 0.47
N LYS A 73 2.55 -21.46 -0.10
CA LYS A 73 2.71 -22.69 0.67
C LYS A 73 4.05 -22.65 1.39
N ILE A 74 4.03 -22.72 2.72
CA ILE A 74 5.22 -22.77 3.59
C ILE A 74 5.69 -24.21 3.71
#